data_AF-A0A1T5DN21-F1
#
_entry.id   AF-A0A1T5DN21-F1
#
_cell.length_a   1.000
_cell.length_b   1.000
_cell.length_c   1.000
_cell.angle_alpha   90.00
_cell.angle_beta   90.00
_cell.angle_gamma   90.00
#
_symmetry.space_group_name_H-M   'P 1'
#
loop_
_entity.id
_entity.type
_entity.pdbx_description
1 polymer ?
#
loop_
_entity_poly.entity_id
_entity_poly.type
_entity_poly.pdbx_seq_one_letter_code
_entity_poly.pdbx_strand_id
1 'polypeptide(L)'
;MPRARSLLPLFALPLLLAASDAPQPLSAKAQKELAGRTAGAPVSCVQLRRIQSIRIVDETAIIYKESSRRWYVNQPDGGRCALLRPNRVLITHTNTSQLCGNDLVTIAEPSSPITYGACGLGEFVPYTK
;
A
#
# COMPACT_ATOMS: atom_id res chain seq x y z
N MET A 1 -13.76 -30.66 -63.57
CA MET A 1 -12.87 -30.97 -62.42
C MET A 1 -11.77 -29.90 -62.39
N PRO A 2 -11.27 -29.35 -61.26
CA PRO A 2 -11.52 -29.66 -59.84
C PRO A 2 -12.07 -28.47 -59.01
N ARG A 3 -12.59 -28.78 -57.81
CA ARG A 3 -13.10 -27.85 -56.78
C ARG A 3 -11.95 -27.26 -55.95
N ALA A 4 -11.86 -25.94 -55.84
CA ALA A 4 -10.97 -25.28 -54.89
C ALA A 4 -11.55 -25.37 -53.47
N ARG A 5 -10.86 -26.09 -52.57
CA ARG A 5 -11.16 -26.18 -51.14
C ARG A 5 -10.52 -24.99 -50.44
N SER A 6 -11.31 -24.01 -50.03
CA SER A 6 -10.87 -22.93 -49.14
C SER A 6 -10.68 -23.48 -47.72
N LEU A 7 -9.44 -23.46 -47.23
CA LEU A 7 -9.09 -23.73 -45.85
C LEU A 7 -9.10 -22.39 -45.09
N LEU A 8 -10.04 -22.22 -44.15
CA LEU A 8 -10.03 -21.09 -43.21
C LEU A 8 -8.93 -21.30 -42.16
N PRO A 9 -8.07 -20.31 -41.87
CA PRO A 9 -7.11 -20.41 -40.78
C PRO A 9 -7.82 -20.10 -39.44
N LEU A 10 -7.73 -21.02 -38.47
CA LEU A 10 -8.03 -20.71 -37.08
C LEU A 10 -6.94 -19.79 -36.53
N PHE A 11 -7.25 -18.53 -36.30
CA PHE A 11 -6.43 -17.64 -35.48
C PHE A 11 -6.62 -17.99 -34.00
N ALA A 12 -5.63 -18.64 -33.39
CA ALA A 12 -5.56 -18.79 -31.94
C ALA A 12 -5.10 -17.46 -31.31
N LEU A 13 -5.98 -16.82 -30.54
CA LEU A 13 -5.68 -15.59 -29.80
C LEU A 13 -4.91 -15.94 -28.51
N PRO A 14 -3.70 -15.38 -28.27
CA PRO A 14 -2.98 -15.63 -27.03
C PRO A 14 -3.63 -14.85 -25.87
N LEU A 15 -3.97 -15.53 -24.78
CA LEU A 15 -4.34 -14.87 -23.52
C LEU A 15 -3.07 -14.24 -22.90
N LEU A 16 -2.98 -12.92 -22.95
CA LEU A 16 -2.02 -12.15 -22.16
C LEU A 16 -2.54 -12.05 -20.71
N LEU A 17 -1.95 -12.83 -19.80
CA LEU A 17 -2.11 -12.59 -18.36
C LEU A 17 -1.38 -11.28 -18.02
N ALA A 18 -2.12 -10.18 -17.88
CA ALA A 18 -1.60 -8.98 -17.24
C ALA A 18 -1.45 -9.26 -15.74
N ALA A 19 -0.21 -9.26 -15.24
CA ALA A 19 0.03 -9.20 -13.81
C ALA A 19 -0.41 -7.81 -13.33
N SER A 20 -1.55 -7.73 -12.64
CA SER A 20 -2.01 -6.48 -12.05
C SER A 20 -1.06 -6.06 -10.93
N ASP A 21 -0.43 -4.89 -11.05
CA ASP A 21 0.44 -4.26 -10.04
C ASP A 21 -0.34 -3.71 -8.83
N ALA A 22 -1.48 -4.31 -8.52
CA ALA A 22 -2.32 -3.87 -7.43
C ALA A 22 -1.64 -4.15 -6.07
N PRO A 23 -1.87 -3.28 -5.07
CA PRO A 23 -1.54 -3.59 -3.70
C PRO A 23 -2.16 -4.91 -3.26
N GLN A 24 -1.47 -5.64 -2.38
CA GLN A 24 -2.06 -6.81 -1.75
C GLN A 24 -3.35 -6.42 -1.00
N PRO A 25 -4.33 -7.32 -0.89
CA PRO A 25 -5.45 -7.10 -0.01
C PRO A 25 -4.96 -6.81 1.42
N LEU A 26 -5.60 -5.85 2.09
CA LEU A 26 -5.34 -5.60 3.51
C LEU A 26 -5.57 -6.88 4.32
N SER A 27 -4.74 -7.11 5.33
CA SER A 27 -4.91 -8.25 6.23
C SER A 27 -6.25 -8.21 6.96
N ALA A 28 -6.71 -9.36 7.48
CA ALA A 28 -7.89 -9.43 8.34
C ALA A 28 -7.77 -8.53 9.59
N LYS A 29 -6.55 -8.33 10.11
CA LYS A 29 -6.29 -7.46 11.25
C LYS A 29 -6.49 -5.99 10.88
N ALA A 30 -5.97 -5.55 9.73
CA ALA A 30 -6.17 -4.20 9.21
C ALA A 30 -7.64 -3.95 8.88
N GLN A 31 -8.31 -4.89 8.23
CA GLN A 31 -9.76 -4.81 7.95
C GLN A 31 -10.57 -4.66 9.24
N LYS A 32 -10.26 -5.44 10.29
CA LYS A 32 -10.92 -5.33 11.60
C LYS A 32 -10.69 -3.97 12.26
N GLU A 33 -9.48 -3.42 12.20
CA GLU A 33 -9.18 -2.09 12.76
C GLU A 33 -9.91 -0.97 12.01
N LEU A 34 -10.19 -1.17 10.72
CA LEU A 34 -10.91 -0.23 9.86
C LEU A 34 -12.43 -0.44 9.85
N ALA A 35 -12.96 -1.38 10.64
CA ALA A 35 -14.38 -1.70 10.67
C ALA A 35 -15.26 -0.45 10.95
N GLY A 36 -16.33 -0.31 10.16
CA GLY A 36 -17.22 0.85 10.23
C GLY A 36 -16.63 2.14 9.68
N ARG A 37 -15.54 2.06 8.88
CA ARG A 37 -14.99 3.18 8.12
C ARG A 37 -15.13 2.90 6.62
N THR A 38 -15.29 3.95 5.83
CA THR A 38 -15.40 3.89 4.37
C THR A 38 -14.12 4.38 3.72
N ALA A 39 -13.59 3.60 2.77
CA ALA A 39 -12.45 3.98 1.94
C ALA A 39 -12.85 5.05 0.91
N GLY A 40 -12.05 6.10 0.77
CA GLY A 40 -12.17 7.10 -0.27
C GLY A 40 -11.14 6.92 -1.39
N ALA A 41 -11.10 7.88 -2.31
CA ALA A 41 -10.10 7.91 -3.37
C ALA A 41 -8.69 8.08 -2.78
N PRO A 42 -7.68 7.31 -3.25
CA PRO A 42 -6.30 7.48 -2.83
C PRO A 42 -5.80 8.91 -3.04
N VAL A 43 -4.93 9.36 -2.15
CA VAL A 43 -4.22 10.63 -2.27
C VAL A 43 -2.71 10.38 -2.26
N SER A 44 -1.99 11.16 -3.06
CA SER A 44 -0.54 10.95 -3.21
C SER A 44 0.25 11.42 -2.00
N CYS A 45 -0.23 12.40 -1.22
CA CYS A 45 0.51 12.94 -0.08
C CYS A 45 -0.40 13.30 1.10
N VAL A 46 0.12 13.13 2.32
CA VAL A 46 -0.53 13.55 3.58
C VAL A 46 0.31 14.57 4.32
N GLN A 47 -0.34 15.47 5.06
CA GLN A 47 0.33 16.49 5.85
C GLN A 47 0.75 15.92 7.21
N LEU A 48 2.06 15.71 7.43
CA LEU A 48 2.58 15.09 8.65
C LEU A 48 2.19 15.86 9.91
N ARG A 49 2.14 17.19 9.84
CA ARG A 49 1.74 18.05 10.96
C ARG A 49 0.31 17.80 11.45
N ARG A 50 -0.54 17.19 10.63
CA ARG A 50 -1.93 16.84 11.00
C ARG A 50 -2.05 15.42 11.53
N ILE A 51 -1.03 14.59 11.37
CA ILE A 51 -1.05 13.20 11.84
C ILE A 51 -0.82 13.19 13.35
N GLN A 52 -1.79 12.63 14.08
CA GLN A 52 -1.77 12.53 15.54
C GLN A 52 -1.10 11.26 16.04
N SER A 53 -1.19 10.17 15.26
CA SER A 53 -0.50 8.91 15.58
C SER A 53 -0.27 8.08 14.34
N ILE A 54 0.78 7.27 14.38
CA ILE A 54 1.17 6.34 13.32
C ILE A 54 1.27 4.95 13.93
N ARG A 55 0.73 3.94 13.25
CA ARG A 55 0.75 2.57 13.73
C ARG A 55 1.03 1.60 12.59
N ILE A 56 2.03 0.74 12.77
CA ILE A 56 2.20 -0.45 11.94
C ILE A 56 1.18 -1.48 12.40
N VAL A 57 0.25 -1.87 11.53
CA VAL A 57 -0.77 -2.85 11.88
C VAL A 57 -0.19 -4.26 11.78
N ASP A 58 0.50 -4.52 10.68
CA ASP A 58 1.22 -5.73 10.32
C ASP A 58 2.06 -5.47 9.06
N GLU A 59 2.51 -6.53 8.39
CA GLU A 59 3.36 -6.49 7.19
C GLU A 59 2.68 -5.82 5.98
N THR A 60 1.35 -5.72 5.98
CA THR A 60 0.57 -5.23 4.83
C THR A 60 0.25 -3.75 4.88
N ALA A 61 0.21 -3.13 6.08
CA ALA A 61 -0.35 -1.79 6.23
C ALA A 61 0.19 -0.97 7.42
N ILE A 62 0.29 0.34 7.17
CA ILE A 62 0.50 1.39 8.17
C ILE A 62 -0.75 2.26 8.23
N ILE A 63 -1.22 2.57 9.43
CA ILE A 63 -2.33 3.50 9.66
C ILE A 63 -1.79 4.81 10.23
N TYR A 64 -2.06 5.91 9.53
CA TYR A 64 -1.79 7.28 9.94
C TYR A 64 -3.10 7.93 10.38
N LYS A 65 -3.26 8.21 11.68
CA LYS A 65 -4.50 8.78 12.22
C LYS A 65 -4.39 10.29 12.24
N GLU A 66 -5.15 10.98 11.39
CA GLU A 66 -5.22 12.44 11.38
C GLU A 66 -6.21 12.97 12.43
N SER A 67 -7.34 12.27 12.62
CA SER A 67 -8.34 12.59 13.63
C SER A 67 -9.16 11.36 14.01
N SER A 68 -10.13 11.51 14.91
CA SER A 68 -11.11 10.45 15.21
C SER A 68 -11.94 10.05 13.97
N ARG A 69 -12.19 11.01 13.06
CA ARG A 69 -13.02 10.81 11.87
C ARG A 69 -12.24 10.33 10.65
N ARG A 70 -10.99 10.78 10.45
CA ARG A 70 -10.21 10.47 9.24
C ARG A 70 -8.86 9.84 9.55
N TRP A 71 -8.65 8.65 9.00
CA TRP A 71 -7.37 7.92 9.01
C TRP A 71 -6.89 7.75 7.58
N TYR A 72 -5.59 7.58 7.37
CA TYR A 72 -5.03 7.16 6.09
C TYR A 72 -4.36 5.80 6.25
N VAL A 73 -4.61 4.93 5.29
CA VAL A 73 -3.96 3.62 5.19
C VAL A 73 -2.94 3.71 4.07
N ASN A 74 -1.70 3.35 4.37
CA ASN A 74 -0.65 3.15 3.39
C ASN A 74 -0.26 1.68 3.35
N GLN A 75 0.01 1.16 2.16
CA GLN A 75 0.51 -0.20 1.96
C GLN A 75 1.91 -0.14 1.34
N PRO A 76 2.98 -0.14 2.17
CA PRO A 76 4.34 -0.04 1.65
C PRO A 76 4.70 -1.21 0.75
N ASP A 77 5.39 -0.93 -0.35
CA ASP A 77 5.73 -1.87 -1.42
C ASP A 77 4.50 -2.63 -1.94
N GLY A 78 3.36 -1.93 -1.99
CA GLY A 78 2.06 -2.53 -2.32
C GLY A 78 1.60 -3.57 -1.30
N GLY A 79 1.94 -3.39 -0.03
CA GLY A 79 1.58 -4.30 1.07
C GLY A 79 2.48 -5.53 1.15
N ARG A 80 3.71 -5.44 0.65
CA ARG A 80 4.68 -6.55 0.58
C ARG A 80 5.97 -6.29 1.37
N CYS A 81 6.02 -5.22 2.16
CA CYS A 81 7.17 -4.92 2.99
C CYS A 81 7.29 -5.89 4.18
N ALA A 82 8.12 -6.93 4.00
CA ALA A 82 8.38 -7.94 5.02
C ALA A 82 9.11 -7.40 6.26
N LEU A 83 9.54 -6.14 6.29
CA LEU A 83 10.18 -5.50 7.45
C LEU A 83 9.16 -4.89 8.43
N LEU A 84 7.92 -4.64 8.00
CA LEU A 84 6.90 -4.04 8.85
C LEU A 84 6.50 -5.00 9.98
N ARG A 85 6.65 -4.58 11.24
CA ARG A 85 6.13 -5.31 12.41
C ARG A 85 5.49 -4.36 13.41
N PRO A 86 4.44 -4.77 14.14
CA PRO A 86 3.74 -3.88 15.07
C PRO A 86 4.58 -3.35 16.24
N ASN A 87 5.67 -4.03 16.58
CA ASN A 87 6.59 -3.65 17.65
C ASN A 87 7.79 -2.81 17.18
N ARG A 88 7.86 -2.46 15.89
CA ARG A 88 8.92 -1.63 15.31
C ARG A 88 8.45 -0.19 15.15
N VAL A 89 9.40 0.72 14.91
CA VAL A 89 9.12 2.13 14.63
C VAL A 89 9.51 2.51 13.21
N LEU A 90 8.89 3.58 12.73
CA LEU A 90 9.17 4.18 11.44
C LEU A 90 10.00 5.44 11.64
N ILE A 91 11.14 5.51 10.98
CA ILE A 91 11.92 6.73 10.84
C ILE A 91 11.63 7.28 9.46
N THR A 92 11.12 8.52 9.43
CA THR A 92 10.76 9.21 8.19
C THR A 92 11.66 10.42 8.05
N HIS A 93 12.39 10.51 6.94
CA HIS A 93 13.18 11.68 6.59
C HIS A 93 12.49 12.40 5.43
N THR A 94 11.88 13.55 5.72
CA THR A 94 11.26 14.39 4.70
C THR A 94 11.78 15.80 4.81
N ASN A 95 12.17 16.38 3.68
CA ASN A 95 12.55 17.79 3.57
C ASN A 95 11.32 18.71 3.46
N THR A 96 10.12 18.13 3.38
CA THR A 96 8.86 18.85 3.24
C THR A 96 7.98 18.64 4.47
N SER A 97 6.85 19.35 4.57
CA SER A 97 5.84 19.08 5.61
C SER A 97 4.88 17.93 5.26
N GLN A 98 5.12 17.25 4.13
CA GLN A 98 4.30 16.17 3.61
C GLN A 98 5.06 14.84 3.64
N LEU A 99 4.28 13.77 3.71
CA LEU A 99 4.70 12.41 3.44
C LEU A 99 3.92 11.92 2.23
N CYS A 100 4.64 11.57 1.17
CA CYS A 100 4.09 11.22 -0.13
C CYS A 100 4.27 9.74 -0.45
N GLY A 101 3.49 9.24 -1.40
CA GLY A 101 3.76 7.98 -2.06
C GLY A 101 5.14 8.02 -2.72
N ASN A 102 5.81 6.87 -2.71
CA ASN A 102 7.20 6.66 -3.10
C ASN A 102 8.26 7.25 -2.16
N ASP A 103 7.87 7.94 -1.09
CA ASP A 103 8.82 8.25 -0.01
C ASP A 103 9.27 6.95 0.67
N LEU A 104 10.52 6.91 1.12
CA LEU A 104 11.05 5.78 1.87
C LEU A 104 10.85 6.00 3.37
N VAL A 105 10.41 4.95 4.06
CA VAL A 105 10.41 4.88 5.53
C VAL A 105 11.39 3.84 5.99
N THR A 106 12.31 4.23 6.88
CA THR A 106 13.26 3.31 7.50
C THR A 106 12.60 2.61 8.67
N ILE A 107 12.74 1.29 8.75
CA ILE A 107 12.22 0.48 9.85
C ILE A 107 13.33 0.30 10.89
N ALA A 108 13.02 0.61 12.15
CA ALA A 108 13.99 0.54 13.24
C ALA A 108 13.41 -0.09 14.51
N GLU A 109 14.30 -0.48 15.41
CA GLU A 109 13.96 -0.90 16.77
C GLU A 109 13.68 0.34 17.66
N PRO A 110 12.64 0.35 18.51
CA PRO A 110 12.30 1.54 19.30
C PRO A 110 13.36 1.92 20.34
N SER A 111 14.10 0.94 20.87
CA SER A 111 14.99 1.10 22.04
C SER A 111 16.44 0.70 21.76
N SER A 112 16.84 0.60 20.49
CA SER A 112 18.21 0.33 20.11
C SER A 112 18.54 0.99 18.76
N PRO A 113 19.82 1.22 18.42
CA PRO A 113 20.20 1.82 17.13
C PRO A 113 20.08 0.86 15.94
N ILE A 114 19.34 -0.25 16.07
CA ILE A 114 19.18 -1.25 15.02
C ILE A 114 18.17 -0.74 13.98
N THR A 115 18.59 -0.78 12.72
CA THR A 115 17.73 -0.55 11.55
C THR A 115 17.63 -1.84 10.74
N TYR A 116 16.45 -2.08 10.16
CA TYR A 116 16.15 -3.30 9.40
C TYR A 116 16.20 -3.09 7.89
N GLY A 117 16.18 -1.83 7.44
CA GLY A 117 16.05 -1.44 6.04
C GLY A 117 14.95 -0.40 5.86
N ALA A 118 14.55 -0.16 4.61
CA ALA A 118 13.50 0.80 4.27
C ALA A 118 12.45 0.15 3.36
N CYS A 119 11.24 0.70 3.39
CA CYS A 119 10.15 0.32 2.51
C CYS A 119 9.57 1.55 1.81
N GLY A 120 9.20 1.40 0.54
CA GLY A 120 8.61 2.46 -0.25
C GLY A 120 7.14 2.62 0.08
N LEU A 121 6.71 3.82 0.43
CA LEU A 121 5.30 4.09 0.70
C LEU A 121 4.48 4.01 -0.58
N GLY A 122 3.27 3.45 -0.47
CA GLY A 122 2.27 3.52 -1.54
C GLY A 122 1.49 4.83 -1.50
N GLU A 123 0.35 4.87 -2.20
CA GLU A 123 -0.62 5.95 -2.00
C GLU A 123 -1.33 5.83 -0.65
N PHE A 124 -1.92 6.94 -0.20
CA PHE A 124 -2.66 7.01 1.05
C PHE A 124 -4.16 6.92 0.79
N VAL A 125 -4.78 5.83 1.24
CA VAL A 125 -6.23 5.66 1.14
C VAL A 125 -6.90 6.27 2.37
N PRO A 126 -7.74 7.31 2.25
CA PRO A 126 -8.45 7.86 3.38
C PRO A 126 -9.59 6.92 3.81
N TYR A 127 -9.71 6.69 5.11
CA TYR A 127 -10.81 5.97 5.74
C TYR A 127 -11.55 6.88 6.70
N THR A 128 -12.82 7.15 6.39
CA THR A 128 -13.67 8.07 7.16
C THR A 128 -14.82 7.35 7.86
N LYS A 129 -15.26 7.88 9.00
CA LYS A 129 -16.54 7.52 9.65
C LYS A 129 -17.58 8.59 9.38
#